data_AF-A0A9P6RR25-F1
#
_entry.id   AF-A0A9P6RR25-F1
#
_cell.length_a   1.000
_cell.length_b   1.000
_cell.length_c   1.000
_cell.angle_alpha   90.00
_cell.angle_beta   90.00
_cell.angle_gamma   90.00
#
_symmetry.space_group_name_H-M   'P 1'
#
loop_
_entity.id
_entity.type
_entity.pdbx_description
1 polymer ?
#
loop_
_entity_poly.entity_id
_entity_poly.type
_entity_poly.pdbx_seq_one_letter_code
_entity_poly.pdbx_strand_id
1 'polypeptide(L)'
;MSTQADKPTVLIVGGGLGGLMLGALLEKADITYVIFERSSYVKPLGSAIMVGPNLMALFEQMNINKEFKAIGKPTFDCIIGKDDMDVICKVDFRHTFEYTVYCNYIVGRPALYGLLLRQIPPHNFLFNKRVLKIAENESGVKISTTDKSTYDGHILVGADGAYSAVRQRMYETLRRQTT
;
A
#
# COMPACT_ATOMS: atom_id res chain seq x y z
N MET A 1 25.42 -12.35 24.32
CA MET A 1 24.04 -11.86 24.48
C MET A 1 23.88 -10.70 23.52
N SER A 2 23.25 -10.95 22.35
CA SER A 2 23.01 -9.89 21.37
C SER A 2 21.93 -8.97 21.96
N THR A 3 22.27 -7.70 22.15
CA THR A 3 21.31 -6.66 22.51
C THR A 3 20.33 -6.54 21.36
N GLN A 4 19.12 -7.06 21.53
CA GLN A 4 18.02 -6.88 20.59
C GLN A 4 17.71 -5.38 20.59
N ALA A 5 18.23 -4.65 19.60
CA ALA A 5 17.86 -3.26 19.39
C ALA A 5 16.34 -3.19 19.22
N ASP A 6 15.69 -2.27 19.93
CA ASP A 6 14.24 -2.07 19.79
C ASP A 6 13.90 -1.85 18.31
N LYS A 7 12.89 -2.58 17.82
CA LYS A 7 12.48 -2.48 16.42
C LYS A 7 11.99 -1.06 16.12
N PRO A 8 12.32 -0.48 14.95
CA PRO A 8 11.96 0.89 14.65
C PRO A 8 10.45 1.06 14.46
N THR A 9 9.87 2.06 15.11
CA THR A 9 8.51 2.54 14.81
C THR A 9 8.40 3.23 13.46
N VAL A 10 7.48 2.78 12.60
CA VAL A 10 7.24 3.31 11.25
C VAL A 10 5.95 4.13 11.19
N LEU A 11 6.04 5.38 10.73
CA LEU A 11 4.90 6.25 10.47
C LEU A 11 4.55 6.21 8.98
N ILE A 12 3.37 5.72 8.64
CA ILE A 12 2.91 5.57 7.25
C ILE A 12 1.87 6.65 6.95
N VAL A 13 2.19 7.58 6.04
CA VAL A 13 1.27 8.64 5.65
C VAL A 13 0.48 8.19 4.42
N GLY A 14 -0.80 7.89 4.60
CA GLY A 14 -1.72 7.46 3.55
C GLY A 14 -2.26 6.04 3.77
N GLY A 15 -3.56 5.92 3.96
CA GLY A 15 -4.26 4.65 4.19
C GLY A 15 -4.81 4.02 2.91
N GLY A 16 -4.11 4.18 1.79
CA GLY A 16 -4.44 3.55 0.50
C GLY A 16 -3.88 2.13 0.38
N LEU A 17 -3.97 1.52 -0.81
CA LEU A 17 -3.48 0.14 -1.04
C LEU A 17 -1.99 -0.04 -0.69
N GLY A 18 -1.13 0.93 -1.06
CA GLY A 18 0.30 0.87 -0.74
C GLY A 18 0.58 0.94 0.76
N GLY A 19 -0.08 1.88 1.46
CA GLY A 19 0.08 2.02 2.91
C GLY A 19 -0.49 0.84 3.69
N LEU A 20 -1.64 0.31 3.27
CA LEU A 20 -2.22 -0.90 3.85
C LEU A 20 -1.37 -2.14 3.60
N MET A 21 -0.82 -2.29 2.40
CA MET A 21 0.06 -3.41 2.09
C MET A 21 1.32 -3.35 2.96
N LEU A 22 1.94 -2.18 3.09
CA LEU A 22 3.09 -1.99 3.97
C LEU A 22 2.73 -2.29 5.43
N GLY A 23 1.63 -1.74 5.94
CA GLY A 23 1.17 -2.00 7.30
C GLY A 23 0.96 -3.49 7.55
N ALA A 24 0.33 -4.21 6.62
CA ALA A 24 0.07 -5.65 6.77
C ALA A 24 1.37 -6.47 6.78
N LEU A 25 2.38 -6.04 6.03
CA LEU A 25 3.71 -6.67 6.05
C LEU A 25 4.46 -6.36 7.36
N LEU A 26 4.38 -5.13 7.86
CA LEU A 26 4.99 -4.75 9.15
C LEU A 26 4.31 -5.46 10.32
N GLU A 27 2.98 -5.60 10.29
CA GLU A 27 2.21 -6.38 11.26
C GLU A 27 2.73 -7.82 11.32
N LYS A 28 2.88 -8.47 10.15
CA LYS A 28 3.39 -9.84 10.06
C LYS A 28 4.85 -9.95 10.53
N ALA A 29 5.65 -8.91 10.33
CA ALA A 29 7.04 -8.84 10.77
C ALA A 29 7.19 -8.44 12.25
N ASP A 30 6.07 -8.18 12.96
CA ASP A 30 6.07 -7.70 14.33
C ASP A 30 6.90 -6.41 14.47
N ILE A 31 6.73 -5.47 13.54
CA ILE A 31 7.37 -4.14 13.57
C ILE A 31 6.29 -3.11 13.91
N THR A 32 6.55 -2.23 14.86
CA THR A 32 5.59 -1.19 15.27
C THR A 32 5.33 -0.20 14.14
N TYR A 33 4.06 0.10 13.84
CA TYR A 33 3.70 1.10 12.84
C TYR A 33 2.38 1.80 13.17
N VAL A 34 2.17 2.95 12.54
CA VAL A 34 0.88 3.66 12.54
C VAL A 34 0.60 4.22 11.15
N ILE A 35 -0.60 3.98 10.63
CA ILE A 35 -1.10 4.51 9.36
C ILE A 35 -1.97 5.73 9.61
N PHE A 36 -1.65 6.84 8.93
CA PHE A 36 -2.38 8.10 9.01
C PHE A 36 -3.16 8.34 7.72
N GLU A 37 -4.49 8.29 7.79
CA GLU A 37 -5.37 8.56 6.66
C GLU A 37 -6.06 9.92 6.83
N ARG A 38 -5.98 10.77 5.80
CA ARG A 38 -6.58 12.11 5.82
C ARG A 38 -8.10 12.09 5.76
N SER A 39 -8.68 11.07 5.14
CA SER A 39 -10.12 10.95 4.93
C SER A 39 -10.81 10.52 6.23
N SER A 40 -12.08 10.91 6.39
CA SER A 40 -12.91 10.47 7.53
C SER A 40 -13.45 9.05 7.33
N TYR A 41 -13.53 8.60 6.08
CA TYR A 41 -13.92 7.26 5.68
C TYR A 41 -13.34 6.95 4.30
N VAL A 42 -13.31 5.67 3.95
CA VAL A 42 -12.83 5.19 2.67
C VAL A 42 -13.96 5.20 1.66
N LYS A 43 -13.82 5.99 0.59
CA LYS A 43 -14.77 5.94 -0.53
C LYS A 43 -14.46 4.73 -1.40
N PRO A 44 -15.42 3.82 -1.64
CA PRO A 44 -15.25 2.77 -2.63
C PRO A 44 -15.21 3.42 -4.02
N LEU A 45 -14.01 3.54 -4.59
CA LEU A 45 -13.83 3.91 -5.98
C LEU A 45 -14.08 2.67 -6.84
N GLY A 46 -15.06 2.74 -7.73
CA GLY A 46 -15.50 1.63 -8.59
C GLY A 46 -14.53 1.31 -9.72
N SER A 47 -13.31 0.87 -9.38
CA SER A 47 -12.31 0.43 -10.35
C SER A 47 -11.92 -1.03 -10.10
N ALA A 48 -11.49 -1.72 -11.15
CA ALA A 48 -10.84 -3.03 -11.05
C ALA A 48 -9.32 -2.89 -11.05
N ILE A 49 -8.62 -3.86 -10.47
CA ILE A 49 -7.16 -3.97 -10.45
C ILE A 49 -6.79 -5.37 -10.94
N MET A 50 -5.83 -5.43 -11.85
CA MET A 50 -5.19 -6.69 -12.21
C MET A 50 -3.99 -6.94 -11.28
N VAL A 51 -4.00 -8.09 -10.64
CA VAL A 51 -2.96 -8.58 -9.73
C VAL A 51 -2.23 -9.71 -10.42
N GLY A 52 -0.92 -9.53 -10.62
CA GLY A 52 -0.06 -10.50 -11.27
C GLY A 52 0.60 -11.51 -10.32
N PRO A 53 1.36 -12.47 -10.86
CA PRO A 53 2.03 -13.53 -10.12
C PRO A 53 2.89 -13.08 -8.94
N ASN A 54 3.57 -11.94 -9.08
CA ASN A 54 4.45 -11.38 -8.06
C ASN A 54 3.69 -11.08 -6.76
N LEU A 55 2.47 -10.57 -6.86
CA LEU A 55 1.61 -10.31 -5.70
C LEU A 55 0.94 -11.57 -5.19
N MET A 56 0.65 -12.55 -6.06
CA MET A 56 0.09 -13.84 -5.64
C MET A 56 1.02 -14.59 -4.69
N ALA A 57 2.32 -14.65 -5.02
CA ALA A 57 3.34 -15.22 -4.14
C ALA A 57 3.40 -14.51 -2.78
N LEU A 58 3.27 -13.18 -2.79
CA LEU A 58 3.26 -12.38 -1.57
C LEU A 58 2.01 -12.62 -0.72
N PHE A 59 0.84 -12.78 -1.33
CA PHE A 59 -0.40 -13.12 -0.63
C PHE A 59 -0.37 -14.52 0.00
N GLU A 60 0.37 -15.46 -0.59
CA GLU A 60 0.64 -16.76 0.06
C GLU A 60 1.52 -16.59 1.28
N GLN A 61 2.62 -15.84 1.18
CA GLN A 61 3.46 -15.54 2.33
C GLN A 61 2.65 -14.84 3.44
N MET A 62 1.72 -13.96 3.08
CA MET A 62 0.83 -13.26 4.01
C MET A 62 -0.33 -14.14 4.55
N ASN A 63 -0.52 -15.36 4.06
CA ASN A 63 -1.65 -16.24 4.39
C ASN A 63 -3.04 -15.64 4.05
N ILE A 64 -3.13 -14.79 3.03
CA ILE A 64 -4.40 -14.19 2.57
C ILE A 64 -4.80 -14.63 1.16
N ASN A 65 -4.05 -15.56 0.55
CA ASN A 65 -4.26 -16.03 -0.83
C ASN A 65 -5.66 -16.63 -1.04
N LYS A 66 -6.19 -17.38 -0.07
CA LYS A 66 -7.51 -18.02 -0.19
C LYS A 66 -8.62 -16.97 -0.22
N GLU A 67 -8.55 -16.00 0.67
CA GLU A 67 -9.47 -14.87 0.78
C GLU A 67 -9.38 -13.98 -0.45
N PHE A 68 -8.16 -13.73 -0.95
CA PHE A 68 -7.94 -13.00 -2.19
C PHE A 68 -8.57 -13.70 -3.39
N LYS A 69 -8.32 -15.00 -3.58
CA LYS A 69 -8.90 -15.80 -4.67
C LYS A 69 -10.44 -15.85 -4.60
N ALA A 70 -11.02 -15.77 -3.41
CA ALA A 70 -12.47 -15.73 -3.23
C ALA A 70 -13.11 -14.42 -3.71
N ILE A 71 -12.38 -13.30 -3.68
CA ILE A 71 -12.87 -11.99 -4.15
C ILE A 71 -12.40 -11.62 -5.56
N GLY A 72 -11.38 -12.31 -6.09
CA GLY A 72 -10.84 -12.10 -7.43
C GLY A 72 -11.44 -13.05 -8.47
N LYS A 73 -11.28 -12.71 -9.74
CA LYS A 73 -11.55 -13.58 -10.89
C LYS A 73 -10.24 -13.88 -11.62
N PRO A 74 -9.90 -15.16 -11.85
CA PRO A 74 -8.71 -15.49 -12.62
C PRO A 74 -8.88 -15.03 -14.07
N THR A 75 -7.81 -14.49 -14.65
CA THR A 75 -7.77 -13.99 -16.02
C THR A 75 -6.61 -14.65 -16.76
N PHE A 76 -6.93 -15.22 -17.91
CA PHE A 76 -5.99 -16.02 -18.71
C PHE A 76 -5.65 -15.38 -20.06
N ASP A 77 -6.43 -14.40 -20.51
CA ASP A 77 -6.13 -13.67 -21.73
C ASP A 77 -6.66 -12.23 -21.68
N CYS A 78 -6.13 -11.40 -22.59
CA CYS A 78 -6.60 -10.05 -22.87
C CYS A 78 -6.76 -9.89 -24.38
N ILE A 79 -7.91 -9.39 -24.82
CA ILE A 79 -8.19 -9.12 -26.24
C ILE A 79 -8.08 -7.61 -26.43
N ILE A 80 -7.21 -7.19 -27.35
CA ILE A 80 -7.06 -5.80 -27.77
C ILE A 80 -7.76 -5.67 -29.11
N GLY A 81 -8.80 -4.85 -29.14
CA GLY A 81 -9.59 -4.58 -30.35
C GLY A 81 -9.62 -3.10 -30.70
N LYS A 82 -10.07 -2.81 -31.91
CA LYS A 82 -10.46 -1.47 -32.35
C LYS A 82 -11.85 -1.12 -31.81
N ASP A 83 -12.30 0.10 -32.11
CA ASP A 83 -13.64 0.61 -31.79
C ASP A 83 -14.78 -0.13 -32.52
N ASP A 84 -14.50 -0.70 -33.70
CA ASP A 84 -15.41 -1.58 -34.45
C ASP A 84 -15.42 -3.04 -33.95
N MET A 85 -14.73 -3.34 -32.85
CA MET A 85 -14.52 -4.65 -32.25
C MET A 85 -13.64 -5.62 -33.07
N ASP A 86 -12.99 -5.16 -34.14
CA ASP A 86 -11.97 -5.97 -34.82
C ASP A 86 -10.81 -6.25 -33.87
N VAL A 87 -10.44 -7.54 -33.77
CA VAL A 87 -9.32 -7.96 -32.92
C VAL A 87 -8.00 -7.56 -33.57
N ILE A 88 -7.22 -6.75 -32.86
CA ILE A 88 -5.84 -6.42 -33.22
C ILE A 88 -4.92 -7.55 -32.76
N CYS A 89 -5.04 -7.93 -31.49
CA CYS A 89 -4.28 -9.06 -30.94
C CYS A 89 -4.94 -9.66 -29.71
N LYS A 90 -4.54 -10.90 -29.40
CA LYS A 90 -4.87 -11.59 -28.16
C LYS A 90 -3.58 -11.87 -27.41
N VAL A 91 -3.51 -11.40 -26.17
CA VAL A 91 -2.42 -11.69 -25.24
C VAL A 91 -2.83 -12.88 -24.39
N ASP A 92 -2.10 -13.99 -24.48
CA ASP A 92 -2.33 -15.19 -23.66
C ASP A 92 -1.42 -15.17 -22.42
N PHE A 93 -2.03 -15.18 -21.24
CA PHE A 93 -1.34 -15.20 -19.95
C PHE A 93 -1.18 -16.62 -19.37
N ARG A 94 -1.64 -17.67 -20.05
CA ARG A 94 -1.49 -19.05 -19.54
C ARG A 94 -0.04 -19.47 -19.42
N HIS A 95 0.83 -18.99 -20.31
CA HIS A 95 2.28 -19.20 -20.21
C HIS A 95 2.86 -18.65 -18.90
N THR A 96 2.26 -17.60 -18.32
CA THR A 96 2.68 -17.09 -17.01
C THR A 96 2.53 -18.14 -15.91
N PHE A 97 1.51 -19.00 -16.00
CA PHE A 97 1.32 -20.10 -15.05
C PHE A 97 2.44 -21.14 -15.15
N GLU A 98 2.92 -21.44 -16.37
CA GLU A 98 4.01 -22.40 -16.60
C GLU A 98 5.31 -21.98 -15.90
N TYR A 99 5.61 -20.67 -15.86
CA TYR A 99 6.84 -20.15 -15.25
C TYR A 99 6.71 -19.78 -13.77
N THR A 100 5.50 -19.47 -13.30
CA THR A 100 5.31 -18.86 -11.97
C THR A 100 4.40 -19.63 -11.03
N VAL A 101 3.70 -20.67 -11.51
CA VAL A 101 2.60 -21.38 -10.82
C VAL A 101 1.42 -20.49 -10.39
N TYR A 102 1.38 -19.23 -10.85
CA TYR A 102 0.30 -18.28 -10.59
C TYR A 102 -0.32 -17.76 -11.89
N CYS A 103 -1.62 -17.48 -11.84
CA CYS A 103 -2.32 -16.75 -12.90
C CYS A 103 -2.65 -15.33 -12.47
N ASN A 104 -2.98 -14.46 -13.43
CA ASN A 104 -3.44 -13.11 -13.14
C ASN A 104 -4.86 -13.15 -12.54
N TYR A 105 -5.17 -12.22 -11.65
CA TYR A 105 -6.50 -12.03 -11.11
C TYR A 105 -6.98 -10.60 -11.34
N ILE A 106 -8.23 -10.43 -11.74
CA ILE A 106 -8.92 -9.15 -11.68
C ILE A 106 -9.76 -9.10 -10.40
N VAL A 107 -9.61 -8.04 -9.62
CA VAL A 107 -10.34 -7.82 -8.38
C VAL A 107 -10.88 -6.39 -8.32
N GLY A 108 -12.04 -6.21 -7.71
CA GLY A 108 -12.53 -4.87 -7.40
C GLY A 108 -11.61 -4.18 -6.39
N ARG A 109 -11.17 -2.95 -6.68
CA ARG A 109 -10.32 -2.16 -5.79
C ARG A 109 -10.89 -2.03 -4.37
N PRO A 110 -12.21 -1.82 -4.15
CA PRO A 110 -12.78 -1.80 -2.80
C PRO A 110 -12.66 -3.13 -2.07
N ALA A 111 -12.76 -4.26 -2.79
CA ALA A 111 -12.65 -5.59 -2.19
C ALA A 111 -11.20 -5.89 -1.76
N LEU A 112 -10.22 -5.57 -2.62
CA LEU A 112 -8.80 -5.69 -2.27
C LEU A 112 -8.44 -4.78 -1.08
N TYR A 113 -8.95 -3.55 -1.08
CA TYR A 113 -8.78 -2.63 0.04
C TYR A 113 -9.30 -3.23 1.36
N GLY A 114 -10.54 -3.73 1.36
CA GLY A 114 -11.13 -4.35 2.55
C GLY A 114 -10.39 -5.61 3.01
N LEU A 115 -9.83 -6.39 2.08
CA LEU A 115 -8.99 -7.53 2.41
C LEU A 115 -7.73 -7.10 3.16
N LEU A 116 -7.01 -6.09 2.67
CA LEU A 116 -5.79 -5.59 3.28
C LEU A 116 -6.06 -4.87 4.61
N LEU A 117 -7.13 -4.05 4.69
CA LEU A 117 -7.49 -3.35 5.92
C LEU A 117 -7.77 -4.31 7.08
N ARG A 118 -8.38 -5.48 6.81
CA ARG A 118 -8.63 -6.50 7.84
C ARG A 118 -7.37 -7.10 8.45
N GLN A 119 -6.21 -6.92 7.82
CA GLN A 119 -4.92 -7.36 8.36
C GLN A 119 -4.33 -6.34 9.34
N ILE A 120 -4.96 -5.17 9.51
CA ILE A 120 -4.45 -4.07 10.34
C ILE A 120 -5.29 -3.98 11.62
N PRO A 121 -4.68 -4.02 12.81
CA PRO A 121 -5.38 -3.72 14.05
C PRO A 121 -5.99 -2.32 14.01
N PRO A 122 -7.24 -2.11 14.49
CA PRO A 122 -7.91 -0.81 14.38
C PRO A 122 -7.13 0.36 15.02
N HIS A 123 -6.32 0.11 16.05
CA HIS A 123 -5.53 1.15 16.72
C HIS A 123 -4.31 1.61 15.90
N ASN A 124 -3.86 0.82 14.91
CA ASN A 124 -2.75 1.15 14.01
C ASN A 124 -3.23 1.90 12.76
N PHE A 125 -4.54 2.14 12.59
CA PHE A 125 -5.10 2.89 11.46
C PHE A 125 -5.89 4.10 11.95
N LEU A 126 -5.37 5.30 11.73
CA LEU A 126 -5.95 6.54 12.23
C LEU A 126 -6.57 7.37 11.10
N PHE A 127 -7.90 7.48 11.11
CA PHE A 127 -8.66 8.37 10.23
C PHE A 127 -8.55 9.85 10.66
N ASN A 128 -8.91 10.76 9.74
CA ASN A 128 -8.87 12.21 9.95
C ASN A 128 -7.48 12.76 10.32
N LYS A 129 -6.41 12.01 10.03
CA LYS A 129 -5.02 12.39 10.30
C LYS A 129 -4.34 12.88 9.04
N ARG A 130 -4.66 14.10 8.61
CA ARG A 130 -3.91 14.77 7.54
C ARG A 130 -2.61 15.33 8.10
N VAL A 131 -1.47 14.82 7.62
CA VAL A 131 -0.14 15.34 7.98
C VAL A 131 0.10 16.71 7.35
N LEU A 132 0.58 17.66 8.15
CA LEU A 132 0.87 19.05 7.76
C LEU A 132 2.36 19.38 7.79
N LYS A 133 3.06 18.86 8.81
CA LYS A 133 4.48 19.13 9.06
C LYS A 133 5.19 17.82 9.36
N ILE A 134 6.42 17.75 8.87
CA ILE A 134 7.38 16.68 9.09
C ILE A 134 8.64 17.38 9.59
N ALA A 135 9.15 16.95 10.74
CA ALA A 135 10.39 17.44 11.31
C ALA A 135 11.28 16.22 11.57
N GLU A 136 12.45 16.22 10.95
CA GLU A 136 13.45 15.17 11.11
C GLU A 136 14.52 15.63 12.11
N ASN A 137 15.02 14.71 12.92
CA ASN A 137 16.14 14.92 13.83
C ASN A 137 17.04 13.67 13.82
N GLU A 138 18.13 13.70 14.59
CA GLU A 138 19.09 12.58 14.64
C GLU A 138 18.48 11.27 15.18
N SER A 139 17.37 11.34 15.92
CA SER A 139 16.71 10.19 16.56
C SER A 139 15.46 9.68 15.81
N GLY A 140 15.03 10.36 14.75
CA GLY A 140 13.88 9.95 13.94
C GLY A 140 13.10 11.11 13.33
N VAL A 141 11.78 10.97 13.33
CA VAL A 141 10.85 11.85 12.64
C VAL A 141 9.62 12.13 13.49
N LYS A 142 9.24 13.40 13.57
CA LYS A 142 8.00 13.86 14.19
C LYS A 142 7.07 14.41 13.13
N ILE A 143 5.82 13.96 13.13
CA ILE A 143 4.76 14.51 12.30
C ILE A 143 3.76 15.31 13.13
N SER A 144 3.19 16.34 12.53
CA SER A 144 2.03 17.06 13.08
C SER A 144 0.86 16.98 12.11
N THR A 145 -0.32 16.73 12.65
CA THR A 145 -1.56 16.55 11.86
C THR A 145 -2.50 17.76 11.99
N THR A 146 -3.54 17.81 11.16
CA THR A 146 -4.51 18.92 11.11
C THR A 146 -5.25 19.17 12.42
N ASP A 147 -5.42 18.16 13.26
CA ASP A 147 -6.08 18.30 14.57
C ASP A 147 -5.09 18.68 15.69
N LYS A 148 -3.86 19.06 15.33
CA LYS A 148 -2.74 19.41 16.21
C LYS A 148 -2.14 18.24 16.99
N SER A 149 -2.57 17.00 16.75
CA SER A 149 -1.90 15.82 17.29
C SER A 149 -0.51 15.67 16.68
N THR A 150 0.43 15.20 17.50
CA THR A 150 1.80 14.90 17.10
C THR A 150 2.14 13.44 17.34
N TYR A 151 2.96 12.88 16.45
CA TYR A 151 3.42 11.49 16.53
C TYR A 151 4.91 11.44 16.25
N ASP A 152 5.61 10.64 17.03
CA ASP A 152 7.03 10.39 16.91
C ASP A 152 7.25 8.96 16.39
N GLY A 153 8.27 8.80 15.54
CA GLY A 153 8.70 7.52 15.03
C GLY A 153 10.13 7.59 14.52
N HIS A 154 10.64 6.47 14.06
CA HIS A 154 12.02 6.35 13.58
C HIS A 154 12.08 6.47 12.05
N ILE A 155 11.02 6.04 11.36
CA ILE A 155 10.93 6.03 9.89
C ILE A 155 9.61 6.66 9.47
N LEU A 156 9.64 7.51 8.45
CA LEU A 156 8.45 8.01 7.76
C LEU A 156 8.35 7.39 6.37
N VAL A 157 7.19 6.84 6.02
CA VAL A 157 6.90 6.37 4.67
C VAL A 157 5.73 7.15 4.08
N GLY A 158 5.98 7.84 2.96
CA GLY A 158 4.94 8.51 2.18
C GLY A 158 4.20 7.52 1.26
N ALA A 159 2.97 7.17 1.62
CA ALA A 159 2.04 6.34 0.85
C ALA A 159 0.77 7.12 0.45
N ASP A 160 0.87 8.45 0.34
CA ASP A 160 -0.22 9.43 0.18
C ASP A 160 -0.56 9.74 -1.29
N GLY A 161 -0.14 8.88 -2.21
CA GLY A 161 -0.61 8.80 -3.58
C GLY A 161 0.04 9.78 -4.57
N ALA A 162 -0.60 9.95 -5.73
CA ALA A 162 -0.05 10.71 -6.86
C ALA A 162 0.24 12.18 -6.51
N TYR A 163 -0.54 12.78 -5.60
CA TYR A 163 -0.38 14.16 -5.13
C TYR A 163 0.29 14.22 -3.74
N SER A 164 1.25 13.33 -3.50
CA SER A 164 1.96 13.19 -2.22
C SER A 164 2.52 14.51 -1.70
N ALA A 165 2.05 14.90 -0.51
CA ALA A 165 2.60 16.03 0.23
C ALA A 165 3.95 15.66 0.85
N VAL A 166 4.13 14.40 1.24
CA VAL A 166 5.41 13.89 1.74
C VAL A 166 6.51 14.06 0.69
N ARG A 167 6.27 13.63 -0.55
CA ARG A 167 7.22 13.76 -1.65
C ARG A 167 7.58 15.21 -1.95
N GLN A 168 6.59 16.11 -1.95
CA GLN A 168 6.83 17.54 -2.15
C GLN A 168 7.75 18.12 -1.06
N ARG A 169 7.53 17.76 0.21
CA ARG A 169 8.38 18.19 1.33
C ARG A 169 9.80 17.65 1.24
N MET A 170 9.97 16.37 0.94
CA MET A 170 11.31 15.79 0.74
C MET A 170 12.08 16.53 -0.35
N TYR A 171 11.42 16.88 -1.46
CA TYR A 171 12.03 17.63 -2.55
C TYR A 171 12.45 19.05 -2.14
N GLU A 172 11.60 19.76 -1.38
CA GLU A 172 11.94 21.09 -0.83
C GLU A 172 13.16 21.03 0.09
N THR A 173 13.24 20.03 0.97
CA THR A 173 14.39 19.83 1.88
C THR A 173 15.68 19.58 1.11
N LEU A 174 15.66 18.67 0.12
CA LEU A 174 16.83 18.36 -0.70
C LEU A 174 17.35 19.59 -1.47
N ARG A 175 16.44 20.41 -2.01
CA ARG A 175 16.84 21.65 -2.70
C ARG A 175 17.55 22.65 -1.79
N ARG A 176 17.14 22.75 -0.52
CA ARG A 176 17.79 23.63 0.47
C ARG A 176 19.17 23.15 0.90
N GLN A 177 19.43 21.84 0.83
CA GLN A 177 20.73 21.25 1.19
C GLN A 177 21.76 21.32 0.06
N THR A 178 21.30 21.50 -1.18
CA THR A 178 22.16 21.56 -2.39
C THR A 178 22.49 23.01 -2.79
N THR A 179 21.95 24.00 -2.08
CA THR A 179 22.21 25.44 -2.27
C THR A 179 23.08 25.93 -1.13
#